data_AF-A0A833T3R8-F1
#
_entry.id   AF-A0A833T3R8-F1
#
_cell.length_a   1.000
_cell.length_b   1.000
_cell.length_c   1.000
_cell.angle_alpha   90.00
_cell.angle_beta   90.00
_cell.angle_gamma   90.00
#
_symmetry.space_group_name_H-M   'P 1'
#
loop_
_entity.id
_entity.type
_entity.pdbx_description
1 polymer ?
#
loop_
_entity_poly.entity_id
_entity_poly.type
_entity_poly.pdbx_seq_one_letter_code
_entity_poly.pdbx_strand_id
1 'polypeptide(L)'
;MTSLTIVAGLLRHHRDPGPLQHVAPQISSFLGPPPCLSLSRACSLGSTKLLDWIWSSSPTSAASRPSTWSLHNFLRSDPHYNRDQFMESLKVAVRRKDLAVIKWLFAHFSGLEVPSDIMTLAASMKSLSILQFLLDSDASREGRENKRQKKRKVEANDSEMKKAEKMEPMPIGNHVVHWGENVLMSAVESECPQVVKWLHENVPLGDDERGLEQAVVFSLGKGSDEIAKILMPKGSCLLDYASSANMKVMELLLDCGYVKRDGDLASATFESLARFGRLDLMQQIVLLYSPPCQDSPLSSRIWRTAIEAACKNGYLTMLRWLLEHPLGREHRADLRLHRRSYILVHLAGRKSHVDIMQYVYDLSAADDVSDGHVVDIQVVGREYSFFDGLLPGSLGLGHCHCGDIPAAQYFEAFPRDDD
;
A
#
# COMPACT_ATOMS: atom_id res chain seq x y z
N MET A 1 -33.81 -1.52 -11.29
CA MET A 1 -33.35 -1.75 -12.69
C MET A 1 -34.38 -2.49 -13.54
N THR A 2 -35.21 -3.35 -12.97
CA THR A 2 -36.33 -3.98 -13.68
C THR A 2 -37.20 -2.93 -14.38
N SER A 3 -37.63 -1.86 -13.69
CA SER A 3 -38.56 -0.88 -14.28
C SER A 3 -38.09 -0.17 -15.56
N LEU A 4 -36.90 0.45 -15.58
CA LEU A 4 -36.37 1.17 -16.76
C LEU A 4 -36.00 0.22 -17.92
N THR A 5 -35.44 -0.96 -17.60
CA THR A 5 -35.09 -1.96 -18.61
C THR A 5 -36.33 -2.68 -19.14
N ILE A 6 -37.38 -2.83 -18.32
CA ILE A 6 -38.70 -3.35 -18.73
C ILE A 6 -39.39 -2.35 -19.65
N VAL A 7 -39.40 -1.05 -19.34
CA VAL A 7 -39.98 -0.02 -20.23
C VAL A 7 -39.22 0.04 -21.55
N ALA A 8 -37.88 0.05 -21.53
CA ALA A 8 -37.06 0.01 -22.75
C ALA A 8 -37.24 -1.30 -23.55
N GLY A 9 -37.42 -2.43 -22.88
CA GLY A 9 -37.69 -3.74 -23.49
C GLY A 9 -39.09 -3.84 -24.10
N LEU A 10 -40.12 -3.34 -23.40
CA LEU A 10 -41.50 -3.24 -23.88
C LEU A 10 -41.62 -2.38 -25.14
N LEU A 11 -40.88 -1.27 -25.19
CA LEU A 11 -40.87 -0.37 -26.35
C LEU A 11 -40.18 -0.99 -27.57
N ARG A 12 -39.17 -1.84 -27.38
CA ARG A 12 -38.49 -2.56 -28.47
C ARG A 12 -39.31 -3.72 -29.03
N HIS A 13 -40.21 -4.29 -28.23
CA HIS A 13 -41.10 -5.38 -28.65
C HIS A 13 -42.40 -4.90 -29.32
N HIS A 14 -42.70 -3.59 -29.30
CA HIS A 14 -43.89 -3.03 -29.93
C HIS A 14 -43.64 -2.70 -31.41
N ARG A 15 -44.55 -3.16 -32.28
CA ARG A 15 -44.46 -3.08 -33.75
C ARG A 15 -44.61 -1.66 -34.32
N ASP A 16 -44.99 -0.68 -33.51
CA ASP A 16 -45.14 0.73 -33.90
C ASP A 16 -44.75 1.67 -32.74
N PRO A 17 -43.49 2.14 -32.67
CA PRO A 17 -42.96 2.85 -31.50
C PRO A 17 -43.35 4.34 -31.43
N GLY A 18 -43.92 4.92 -32.50
CA GLY A 18 -44.21 6.35 -32.61
C GLY A 18 -45.06 6.93 -31.46
N PRO A 19 -46.15 6.26 -31.03
CA PRO A 19 -47.01 6.74 -29.95
C PRO A 19 -46.46 6.47 -28.54
N LEU A 20 -45.47 5.61 -28.35
CA LEU A 20 -44.97 5.25 -27.01
C LEU A 20 -43.63 5.90 -26.66
N GLN A 21 -42.92 6.46 -27.66
CA GLN A 21 -41.69 7.23 -27.43
C GLN A 21 -41.92 8.48 -26.56
N HIS A 22 -43.08 9.13 -26.66
CA HIS A 22 -43.39 10.31 -25.83
C HIS A 22 -43.85 9.95 -24.41
N VAL A 23 -44.41 8.74 -24.23
CA VAL A 23 -44.92 8.24 -22.94
C VAL A 23 -43.82 7.57 -22.12
N ALA A 24 -42.81 6.99 -22.78
CA ALA A 24 -41.71 6.31 -22.12
C ALA A 24 -40.92 7.18 -21.10
N PRO A 25 -40.59 8.45 -21.39
CA PRO A 25 -40.01 9.36 -20.40
C PRO A 25 -40.95 9.63 -19.23
N GLN A 26 -42.27 9.73 -19.49
CA GLN A 26 -43.29 10.01 -18.46
C GLN A 26 -43.49 8.81 -17.54
N ILE A 27 -43.55 7.59 -18.09
CA ILE A 27 -43.61 6.33 -17.32
C ILE A 27 -42.31 6.11 -16.54
N SER A 28 -41.17 6.39 -17.16
CA SER A 28 -39.85 6.31 -16.49
C SER A 28 -39.74 7.32 -15.33
N SER A 29 -40.27 8.53 -15.52
CA SER A 29 -40.37 9.55 -14.48
C SER A 29 -41.32 9.14 -13.36
N PHE A 30 -42.41 8.44 -13.68
CA PHE A 30 -43.42 7.99 -12.71
C PHE A 30 -42.93 6.79 -11.88
N LEU A 31 -42.23 5.85 -12.51
CA LEU A 31 -41.74 4.65 -11.82
C LEU A 31 -40.47 4.92 -11.00
N GLY A 32 -39.66 5.90 -11.41
CA GLY A 32 -38.44 6.30 -10.73
C GLY A 32 -37.38 5.19 -10.59
N PRO A 33 -36.19 5.52 -10.08
CA PRO A 33 -35.26 4.54 -9.55
C PRO A 33 -35.84 3.89 -8.29
N PRO A 34 -35.42 2.65 -7.97
CA PRO A 34 -35.84 1.97 -6.76
C PRO A 34 -35.61 2.84 -5.51
N PRO A 35 -36.54 2.84 -4.52
CA PRO A 35 -36.39 3.62 -3.28
C PRO A 35 -35.10 3.30 -2.51
N CYS A 36 -34.57 2.09 -2.67
CA CYS A 36 -33.33 1.62 -2.04
C CYS A 36 -32.08 1.87 -2.89
N LEU A 37 -32.17 2.59 -4.03
CA LEU A 37 -31.00 2.87 -4.86
C LEU A 37 -30.22 4.05 -4.27
N SER A 38 -29.02 3.77 -3.76
CA SER A 38 -28.08 4.80 -3.32
C SER A 38 -27.47 5.56 -4.51
N LEU A 39 -27.00 6.79 -4.28
CA LEU A 39 -26.31 7.57 -5.30
C LEU A 39 -25.02 6.86 -5.76
N SER A 40 -24.28 6.25 -4.83
CA SER A 40 -23.06 5.50 -5.15
C SER A 40 -23.30 4.32 -6.09
N ARG A 41 -24.43 3.61 -5.91
CA ARG A 41 -24.83 2.53 -6.81
C ARG A 41 -25.31 3.06 -8.15
N ALA A 42 -26.00 4.20 -8.18
CA ALA A 42 -26.35 4.88 -9.43
C ALA A 42 -25.10 5.32 -10.22
N CYS A 43 -24.05 5.78 -9.55
CA CYS A 43 -22.76 6.12 -10.18
C CYS A 43 -22.10 4.93 -10.88
N SER A 44 -22.32 3.70 -10.39
CA SER A 44 -21.83 2.50 -11.08
C SER A 44 -22.47 2.26 -12.45
N LEU A 45 -23.56 2.95 -12.76
CA LEU A 45 -24.26 2.87 -14.03
C LEU A 45 -23.76 3.89 -15.06
N GLY A 46 -22.97 4.90 -14.63
CA GLY A 46 -22.37 5.91 -15.53
C GLY A 46 -23.36 6.84 -16.23
N SER A 47 -24.61 6.92 -15.77
CA SER A 47 -25.66 7.75 -16.40
C SER A 47 -25.88 9.04 -15.62
N THR A 48 -25.35 10.16 -16.11
CA THR A 48 -25.55 11.48 -15.48
C THR A 48 -27.02 11.89 -15.44
N LYS A 49 -27.83 11.53 -16.46
CA LYS A 49 -29.28 11.77 -16.47
C LYS A 49 -30.01 11.10 -15.29
N LEU A 50 -29.55 9.90 -14.90
CA LEU A 50 -30.09 9.22 -13.72
C LEU A 50 -29.68 9.94 -12.44
N LEU A 51 -28.44 10.44 -12.38
CA LEU A 51 -27.94 11.21 -11.24
C LEU A 51 -28.70 12.54 -11.09
N ASP A 52 -28.94 13.27 -12.19
CA ASP A 52 -29.75 14.49 -12.23
C ASP A 52 -31.15 14.25 -11.71
N TRP A 53 -31.77 13.13 -12.12
CA TRP A 53 -33.10 12.75 -11.64
C TRP A 53 -33.10 12.51 -10.13
N ILE A 54 -32.16 11.69 -9.63
CA ILE A 54 -32.04 11.37 -8.19
C ILE A 54 -31.77 12.64 -7.39
N TRP A 55 -30.93 13.52 -7.91
CA TRP A 55 -30.58 14.77 -7.26
C TRP A 55 -31.75 15.76 -7.21
N SER A 56 -32.51 15.86 -8.30
CA SER A 56 -33.68 16.75 -8.41
C SER A 56 -34.86 16.27 -7.59
N SER A 57 -35.01 14.96 -7.41
CA SER A 57 -36.03 14.37 -6.53
C SER A 57 -35.67 14.43 -5.04
N SER A 58 -34.44 14.84 -4.71
CA SER A 58 -33.95 14.88 -3.33
C SER A 58 -34.28 16.23 -2.66
N PRO A 59 -35.00 16.23 -1.52
CA PRO A 59 -35.33 17.45 -0.78
C PRO A 59 -34.09 18.03 -0.09
N THR A 60 -33.99 19.36 -0.07
CA THR A 60 -32.84 20.10 0.51
C THR A 60 -32.93 20.24 2.02
N SER A 61 -34.11 20.09 2.62
CA SER A 61 -34.32 20.20 4.06
C SER A 61 -35.12 19.03 4.60
N ALA A 62 -34.83 18.65 5.85
CA ALA A 62 -35.56 17.60 6.55
C ALA A 62 -37.08 17.90 6.65
N ALA A 63 -37.46 19.17 6.74
CA ALA A 63 -38.86 19.61 6.81
C ALA A 63 -39.63 19.40 5.49
N SER A 64 -38.92 19.35 4.36
CA SER A 64 -39.50 19.16 3.01
C SER A 64 -39.53 17.68 2.58
N ARG A 65 -39.21 16.75 3.49
CA ARG A 65 -39.18 15.32 3.15
C ARG A 65 -40.59 14.79 2.94
N PRO A 66 -40.85 14.07 1.83
CA PRO A 66 -42.11 13.39 1.64
C PRO A 66 -42.27 12.26 2.67
N SER A 67 -43.52 11.92 3.01
CA SER A 67 -43.84 10.82 3.95
C SER A 67 -43.50 9.44 3.41
N THR A 68 -43.33 9.31 2.09
CA THR A 68 -42.91 8.08 1.42
C THR A 68 -41.43 7.81 1.65
N TRP A 69 -41.09 6.62 2.12
CA TRP A 69 -39.72 6.23 2.40
C TRP A 69 -38.89 6.05 1.12
N SER A 70 -37.71 6.67 1.08
CA SER A 70 -36.72 6.48 0.02
C SER A 70 -35.34 7.00 0.46
N LEU A 71 -34.25 6.35 0.02
CA LEU A 71 -32.88 6.77 0.31
C LEU A 71 -32.54 8.14 -0.28
N HIS A 72 -33.07 8.50 -1.45
CA HIS A 72 -32.79 9.81 -2.05
C HIS A 72 -33.35 10.97 -1.22
N ASN A 73 -34.36 10.73 -0.37
CA ASN A 73 -34.91 11.78 0.50
C ASN A 73 -33.86 12.34 1.48
N PHE A 74 -32.87 11.52 1.83
CA PHE A 74 -31.83 11.88 2.79
C PHE A 74 -30.60 12.49 2.12
N LEU A 75 -30.45 12.35 0.79
CA LEU A 75 -29.22 12.70 0.07
C LEU A 75 -28.78 14.16 0.26
N ARG A 76 -29.73 15.10 0.25
CA ARG A 76 -29.44 16.54 0.36
C ARG A 76 -29.89 17.16 1.68
N SER A 77 -30.62 16.39 2.50
CA SER A 77 -31.20 16.88 3.75
C SER A 77 -30.50 16.35 5.00
N ASP A 78 -29.75 15.25 4.89
CA ASP A 78 -28.93 14.68 5.96
C ASP A 78 -27.43 14.92 5.67
N PRO A 79 -26.71 15.69 6.49
CA PRO A 79 -25.30 16.01 6.23
C PRO A 79 -24.36 14.80 6.24
N HIS A 80 -24.62 13.81 7.11
CA HIS A 80 -23.76 12.63 7.23
C HIS A 80 -23.94 11.73 6.02
N TYR A 81 -25.18 11.43 5.66
CA TYR A 81 -25.49 10.64 4.48
C TYR A 81 -25.03 11.34 3.19
N ASN A 82 -25.15 12.68 3.12
CA ASN A 82 -24.61 13.46 2.00
C ASN A 82 -23.10 13.24 1.82
N ARG A 83 -22.32 13.40 2.90
CA ARG A 83 -20.87 13.19 2.90
C ARG A 83 -20.51 11.76 2.53
N ASP A 84 -21.18 10.77 3.12
CA ASP A 84 -20.93 9.36 2.85
C ASP A 84 -21.24 8.99 1.39
N GLN A 85 -22.36 9.49 0.85
CA GLN A 85 -22.71 9.27 -0.55
C GLN A 85 -21.76 9.95 -1.51
N PHE A 86 -21.26 11.16 -1.21
CA PHE A 86 -20.22 11.80 -2.01
C PHE A 86 -18.96 10.92 -2.06
N MET A 87 -18.49 10.48 -0.89
CA MET A 87 -17.28 9.65 -0.76
C MET A 87 -17.39 8.32 -1.51
N GLU A 88 -18.48 7.57 -1.30
CA GLU A 88 -18.68 6.28 -1.96
C GLU A 88 -18.92 6.43 -3.47
N SER A 89 -19.65 7.47 -3.88
CA SER A 89 -19.86 7.77 -5.31
C SER A 89 -18.55 8.11 -6.01
N LEU A 90 -17.69 8.90 -5.35
CA LEU A 90 -16.38 9.28 -5.88
C LEU A 90 -15.46 8.06 -6.02
N LYS A 91 -15.40 7.17 -5.01
CA LYS A 91 -14.66 5.89 -5.11
C LYS A 91 -15.11 5.06 -6.31
N VAL A 92 -16.42 4.93 -6.51
CA VAL A 92 -16.99 4.16 -7.65
C VAL A 92 -16.62 4.80 -8.98
N ALA A 93 -16.75 6.13 -9.10
CA ALA A 93 -16.45 6.85 -10.32
C ALA A 93 -14.96 6.76 -10.70
N VAL A 94 -14.05 6.85 -9.71
CA VAL A 94 -12.60 6.68 -9.91
C VAL A 94 -12.26 5.26 -10.37
N ARG A 95 -12.84 4.22 -9.75
CA ARG A 95 -12.64 2.82 -10.19
C ARG A 95 -13.10 2.58 -11.62
N ARG A 96 -14.15 3.29 -12.05
CA ARG A 96 -14.67 3.23 -13.43
C ARG A 96 -13.91 4.13 -14.41
N LYS A 97 -13.02 4.99 -13.90
CA LYS A 97 -12.36 6.06 -14.66
C LYS A 97 -13.35 7.01 -15.36
N ASP A 98 -14.52 7.20 -14.74
CA ASP A 98 -15.62 7.97 -15.33
C ASP A 98 -15.52 9.45 -14.94
N LEU A 99 -14.78 10.21 -15.75
CA LEU A 99 -14.56 11.64 -15.52
C LEU A 99 -15.86 12.46 -15.60
N ALA A 100 -16.86 12.01 -16.37
CA ALA A 100 -18.13 12.73 -16.49
C ALA A 100 -18.91 12.67 -15.17
N VAL A 101 -18.95 11.50 -14.53
CA VAL A 101 -19.56 11.35 -13.19
C VAL A 101 -18.78 12.13 -12.13
N ILE A 102 -17.44 12.18 -12.20
CA ILE A 102 -16.63 12.96 -11.25
C ILE A 102 -16.92 14.45 -11.37
N LYS A 103 -16.95 14.99 -12.60
CA LYS A 103 -17.33 16.39 -12.85
C LYS A 103 -18.74 16.69 -12.34
N TRP A 104 -19.66 15.75 -12.54
CA TRP A 104 -21.01 15.86 -12.02
C TRP A 104 -21.04 15.94 -10.49
N LEU A 105 -20.29 15.08 -9.79
CA LEU A 105 -20.22 15.10 -8.32
C LEU A 105 -19.67 16.44 -7.80
N PHE A 106 -18.61 16.97 -8.41
CA PHE A 106 -18.01 18.25 -8.02
C PHE A 106 -18.92 19.46 -8.31
N ALA A 107 -19.83 19.37 -9.29
CA ALA A 107 -20.78 20.44 -9.58
C ALA A 107 -21.97 20.46 -8.60
N HIS A 108 -22.34 19.31 -8.03
CA HIS A 108 -23.55 19.16 -7.22
C HIS A 108 -23.28 19.18 -5.72
N PHE A 109 -22.13 18.62 -5.30
CA PHE A 109 -21.66 18.71 -3.93
C PHE A 109 -20.75 19.92 -3.80
N SER A 110 -20.78 20.63 -2.66
CA SER A 110 -19.95 21.82 -2.45
C SER A 110 -19.36 21.83 -1.05
N GLY A 111 -18.13 22.33 -0.92
CA GLY A 111 -17.45 22.48 0.37
C GLY A 111 -17.09 21.17 1.08
N LEU A 112 -17.07 20.04 0.35
CA LEU A 112 -16.64 18.75 0.90
C LEU A 112 -15.14 18.52 0.67
N GLU A 113 -14.50 17.89 1.65
CA GLU A 113 -13.10 17.49 1.55
C GLU A 113 -12.94 16.17 0.81
N VAL A 114 -11.91 16.08 -0.04
CA VAL A 114 -11.52 14.86 -0.73
C VAL A 114 -10.29 14.28 -0.02
N PRO A 115 -10.42 13.13 0.66
CA PRO A 115 -9.31 12.52 1.40
C PRO A 115 -8.28 11.88 0.47
N SER A 116 -7.07 11.68 1.01
CA SER A 116 -5.93 11.09 0.32
C SER A 116 -6.19 9.69 -0.23
N ASP A 117 -7.08 8.91 0.40
CA ASP A 117 -7.48 7.58 -0.07
C ASP A 117 -8.08 7.57 -1.49
N ILE A 118 -8.71 8.67 -1.90
CA ILE A 118 -9.23 8.81 -3.27
C ILE A 118 -8.07 9.07 -4.24
N MET A 119 -7.06 9.81 -3.80
CA MET A 119 -5.89 10.15 -4.60
C MET A 119 -5.00 8.92 -4.82
N THR A 120 -4.77 8.12 -3.76
CA THR A 120 -4.05 6.83 -3.86
C THR A 120 -4.79 5.86 -4.77
N LEU A 121 -6.13 5.83 -4.70
CA LEU A 121 -6.96 5.04 -5.61
C LEU A 121 -6.86 5.53 -7.06
N ALA A 122 -6.92 6.84 -7.32
CA ALA A 122 -6.79 7.36 -8.68
C ALA A 122 -5.40 7.09 -9.28
N ALA A 123 -4.35 7.19 -8.46
CA ALA A 123 -2.98 6.83 -8.81
C ALA A 123 -2.84 5.34 -9.14
N SER A 124 -3.36 4.44 -8.31
CA SER A 124 -3.32 2.99 -8.57
C SER A 124 -4.14 2.57 -9.79
N MET A 125 -5.21 3.31 -10.09
CA MET A 125 -6.00 3.13 -11.32
C MET A 125 -5.30 3.69 -12.56
N LYS A 126 -4.13 4.33 -12.46
CA LYS A 126 -3.36 4.86 -13.60
C LYS A 126 -4.13 5.92 -14.39
N SER A 127 -5.00 6.68 -13.73
CA SER A 127 -5.88 7.65 -14.39
C SER A 127 -5.37 9.07 -14.23
N LEU A 128 -4.46 9.46 -15.13
CA LEU A 128 -3.87 10.80 -15.13
C LEU A 128 -4.90 11.91 -15.30
N SER A 129 -5.91 11.70 -16.15
CA SER A 129 -6.97 12.69 -16.40
C SER A 129 -7.79 13.02 -15.15
N ILE A 130 -8.04 12.03 -14.29
CA ILE A 130 -8.73 12.22 -13.02
C ILE A 130 -7.85 13.00 -12.05
N LEU A 131 -6.57 12.62 -11.93
CA LEU A 131 -5.62 13.30 -11.04
C LEU A 131 -5.43 14.77 -11.44
N GLN A 132 -5.33 15.06 -12.75
CA GLN A 132 -5.28 16.42 -13.28
C GLN A 132 -6.53 17.22 -12.90
N PHE A 133 -7.71 16.65 -13.13
CA PHE A 133 -8.97 17.30 -12.77
C PHE A 133 -9.08 17.58 -11.26
N LEU A 134 -8.68 16.63 -10.41
CA LEU A 134 -8.68 16.81 -8.96
C LEU A 134 -7.69 17.88 -8.51
N LEU A 135 -6.55 18.02 -9.18
CA LEU A 135 -5.58 19.09 -8.91
C LEU A 135 -6.10 20.46 -9.34
N ASP A 136 -6.75 20.55 -10.51
CA ASP A 136 -7.35 21.79 -11.01
C ASP A 136 -8.52 22.25 -10.13
N SER A 137 -9.18 21.30 -9.46
CA SER A 137 -10.32 21.55 -8.57
C SER A 137 -9.93 21.81 -7.10
N ASP A 138 -8.64 21.78 -6.74
CA ASP A 138 -8.18 21.96 -5.36
C ASP A 138 -8.21 23.43 -4.93
N ALA A 139 -9.16 23.75 -4.03
CA ALA A 139 -9.30 25.07 -3.40
C ALA A 139 -8.02 25.53 -2.69
N SER A 140 -7.23 24.60 -2.16
CA SER A 140 -6.02 24.90 -1.38
C SER A 140 -4.90 25.47 -2.25
N ARG A 141 -4.94 25.23 -3.56
CA ARG A 141 -3.96 25.76 -4.50
C ARG A 141 -4.17 27.25 -4.76
N GLU A 142 -5.40 27.68 -5.00
CA GLU A 142 -5.77 29.09 -5.18
C GLU A 142 -5.38 29.94 -3.96
N GLY A 143 -5.64 29.44 -2.75
CA GLY A 143 -5.26 30.12 -1.51
C GLY A 143 -3.74 30.27 -1.32
N ARG A 144 -2.95 29.29 -1.78
CA ARG A 144 -1.48 29.32 -1.69
C ARG A 144 -0.84 30.23 -2.73
N GLU A 145 -1.36 30.25 -3.96
CA GLU A 145 -0.90 31.15 -5.01
C GLU A 145 -1.18 32.62 -4.67
N ASN A 146 -2.37 32.91 -4.14
CA ASN A 146 -2.73 34.24 -3.66
C ASN A 146 -1.83 34.73 -2.52
N LYS A 147 -1.47 33.85 -1.56
CA LYS A 147 -0.50 34.18 -0.50
C LYS A 147 0.91 34.43 -1.04
N ARG A 148 1.38 33.64 -2.02
CA ARG A 148 2.70 33.83 -2.66
C ARG A 148 2.78 35.13 -3.46
N GLN A 149 1.72 35.48 -4.20
CA GLN A 149 1.65 36.75 -4.93
C GLN A 149 1.60 37.96 -3.99
N LYS A 150 0.85 37.87 -2.87
CA LYS A 150 0.84 38.92 -1.83
C LYS A 150 2.21 39.07 -1.16
N LYS A 151 2.89 37.98 -0.80
CA LYS A 151 4.24 38.03 -0.21
C LYS A 151 5.25 38.70 -1.14
N ARG A 152 5.22 38.37 -2.44
CA ARG A 152 6.04 39.04 -3.47
C ARG A 152 5.71 40.51 -3.67
N LYS A 153 4.45 40.92 -3.48
CA LYS A 153 4.05 42.34 -3.56
C LYS A 153 4.46 43.16 -2.33
N VAL A 154 4.46 42.55 -1.13
CA VAL A 154 4.91 43.22 0.10
C VAL A 154 6.43 43.37 0.12
N GLU A 155 7.18 42.36 -0.33
CA GLU A 155 8.66 42.43 -0.45
C GLU A 155 9.13 43.45 -1.52
N ALA A 156 8.24 43.88 -2.42
CA ALA A 156 8.53 44.89 -3.45
C ALA A 156 8.11 46.32 -3.06
N ASN A 157 7.28 46.51 -2.03
CA ASN A 157 6.75 47.81 -1.62
C ASN A 157 6.88 47.99 -0.09
N ASP A 158 8.10 48.18 0.38
CA ASP A 158 8.37 48.74 1.72
C ASP A 158 8.21 50.28 1.70
N SER A 159 7.02 50.76 1.34
CA SER A 159 6.57 52.11 1.69
C SER A 159 5.07 52.25 1.41
N GLU A 160 4.28 52.09 2.47
CA GLU A 160 3.05 52.83 2.79
C GLU A 160 2.00 51.93 3.46
N MET A 161 1.88 52.09 4.79
CA MET A 161 0.69 51.67 5.52
C MET A 161 -0.51 52.51 5.09
N LYS A 162 -1.55 51.85 4.60
CA LYS A 162 -2.97 51.92 5.03
C LYS A 162 -3.90 51.69 3.83
N LYS A 163 -4.69 50.63 3.93
CA LYS A 163 -6.16 50.67 3.86
C LYS A 163 -6.71 49.31 4.29
N ALA A 164 -7.73 49.34 5.15
CA ALA A 164 -8.52 48.16 5.49
C ALA A 164 -9.23 47.69 4.22
N GLU A 165 -8.74 46.60 3.63
CA GLU A 165 -9.36 45.97 2.48
C GLU A 165 -10.65 45.28 2.93
N LYS A 166 -11.77 45.69 2.32
CA LYS A 166 -13.02 44.94 2.32
C LYS A 166 -12.71 43.50 1.93
N MET A 167 -13.16 42.57 2.75
CA MET A 167 -13.17 41.14 2.46
C MET A 167 -14.10 40.93 1.25
N GLU A 168 -13.51 40.84 0.06
CA GLU A 168 -14.19 40.25 -1.11
C GLU A 168 -14.71 38.87 -0.66
N PRO A 169 -15.99 38.52 -0.91
CA PRO A 169 -16.53 37.24 -0.50
C PRO A 169 -15.69 36.10 -1.09
N MET A 170 -15.14 35.26 -0.22
CA MET A 170 -14.57 33.96 -0.58
C MET A 170 -15.51 33.23 -1.55
N PRO A 171 -15.03 32.67 -2.69
CA PRO A 171 -15.88 31.86 -3.54
C PRO A 171 -16.44 30.70 -2.73
N ILE A 172 -17.76 30.70 -2.58
CA ILE A 172 -18.52 29.65 -1.92
C ILE A 172 -18.44 28.42 -2.84
N GLY A 173 -17.73 27.36 -2.42
CA GLY A 173 -17.96 26.03 -3.00
C GLY A 173 -16.75 25.14 -3.31
N ASN A 174 -15.51 25.60 -3.14
CA ASN A 174 -14.37 24.82 -3.63
C ASN A 174 -14.02 23.62 -2.73
N HIS A 175 -13.75 22.46 -3.33
CA HIS A 175 -13.34 21.25 -2.64
C HIS A 175 -11.88 21.34 -2.20
N VAL A 176 -11.57 20.93 -0.98
CA VAL A 176 -10.19 20.80 -0.49
C VAL A 176 -9.71 19.40 -0.78
N VAL A 177 -8.62 19.27 -1.55
CA VAL A 177 -8.06 17.96 -1.93
C VAL A 177 -6.80 17.69 -1.12
N HIS A 178 -6.82 16.59 -0.36
CA HIS A 178 -5.69 16.17 0.47
C HIS A 178 -4.78 15.21 -0.32
N TRP A 179 -3.62 15.72 -0.74
CA TRP A 179 -2.56 14.91 -1.35
C TRP A 179 -1.74 14.26 -0.25
N GLY A 180 -2.03 12.99 0.07
CA GLY A 180 -1.29 12.26 1.10
C GLY A 180 0.09 11.79 0.63
N GLU A 181 0.96 11.46 1.59
CA GLU A 181 2.33 10.93 1.36
C GLU A 181 2.34 9.66 0.50
N ASN A 182 1.30 8.83 0.63
CA ASN A 182 1.20 7.53 -0.06
C ASN A 182 0.82 7.61 -1.54
N VAL A 183 0.41 8.78 -2.06
CA VAL A 183 -0.11 8.90 -3.45
C VAL A 183 0.98 8.59 -4.47
N LEU A 184 2.20 9.08 -4.23
CA LEU A 184 3.35 8.78 -5.08
C LEU A 184 3.67 7.29 -5.06
N MET A 185 3.67 6.69 -3.87
CA MET A 185 3.99 5.27 -3.73
C MET A 185 2.96 4.38 -4.42
N SER A 186 1.67 4.66 -4.31
CA SER A 186 0.63 3.94 -5.06
C SER A 186 0.80 4.05 -6.59
N ALA A 187 1.27 5.19 -7.10
CA ALA A 187 1.58 5.35 -8.52
C ALA A 187 2.78 4.50 -8.95
N VAL A 188 3.83 4.47 -8.13
CA VAL A 188 5.03 3.65 -8.36
C VAL A 188 4.70 2.16 -8.31
N GLU A 189 3.90 1.71 -7.33
CA GLU A 189 3.44 0.32 -7.23
C GLU A 189 2.65 -0.12 -8.47
N SER A 190 1.88 0.81 -9.05
CA SER A 190 1.13 0.58 -10.29
C SER A 190 2.00 0.52 -11.54
N GLU A 191 3.31 0.81 -11.45
CA GLU A 191 4.26 0.78 -12.57
C GLU A 191 3.82 1.71 -13.73
N CYS A 192 3.53 2.97 -13.42
CA CYS A 192 3.09 3.97 -14.40
C CYS A 192 3.98 5.22 -14.41
N PRO A 193 5.04 5.24 -15.24
CA PRO A 193 5.99 6.35 -15.32
C PRO A 193 5.33 7.70 -15.59
N GLN A 194 4.29 7.75 -16.43
CA GLN A 194 3.60 9.01 -16.74
C GLN A 194 2.90 9.63 -15.53
N VAL A 195 2.22 8.81 -14.71
CA VAL A 195 1.54 9.29 -13.51
C VAL A 195 2.57 9.70 -12.47
N VAL A 196 3.63 8.91 -12.29
CA VAL A 196 4.72 9.21 -11.37
C VAL A 196 5.42 10.53 -11.72
N LYS A 197 5.78 10.72 -12.99
CA LYS A 197 6.38 11.97 -13.49
C LYS A 197 5.49 13.16 -13.21
N TRP A 198 4.21 13.05 -13.56
CA TRP A 198 3.27 14.15 -13.36
C TRP A 198 3.09 14.49 -11.88
N LEU A 199 2.98 13.49 -11.00
CA LEU A 199 2.88 13.68 -9.55
C LEU A 199 4.13 14.36 -9.00
N HIS A 200 5.32 13.90 -9.40
CA HIS A 200 6.59 14.48 -8.96
C HIS A 200 6.76 15.95 -9.39
N GLU A 201 6.29 16.30 -10.58
CA GLU A 201 6.41 17.66 -11.12
C GLU A 201 5.35 18.64 -10.60
N ASN A 202 4.13 18.17 -10.33
CA ASN A 202 2.96 19.05 -10.14
C ASN A 202 2.37 19.02 -8.73
N VAL A 203 2.63 17.99 -7.94
CA VAL A 203 2.10 17.88 -6.58
C VAL A 203 3.18 18.32 -5.60
N PRO A 204 2.87 19.24 -4.67
CA PRO A 204 3.74 19.53 -3.54
C PRO A 204 3.65 18.37 -2.56
N LEU A 205 4.22 17.24 -2.94
CA LEU A 205 4.77 16.27 -2.00
C LEU A 205 5.66 17.13 -1.09
N GLY A 206 5.47 17.05 0.23
CA GLY A 206 6.24 17.88 1.16
C GLY A 206 7.75 17.68 1.01
N ASP A 207 8.53 18.22 1.94
CA ASP A 207 9.97 17.95 2.05
C ASP A 207 10.23 16.50 2.54
N ASP A 208 9.48 15.53 2.02
CA ASP A 208 9.54 14.12 2.34
C ASP A 208 10.62 13.45 1.49
N GLU A 209 11.86 13.85 1.74
CA GLU A 209 13.05 13.24 1.13
C GLU A 209 13.09 11.73 1.37
N ARG A 210 12.63 11.28 2.55
CA ARG A 210 12.57 9.85 2.91
C ARG A 210 11.56 9.08 2.08
N GLY A 211 10.35 9.61 1.87
CA GLY A 211 9.35 8.98 1.01
C GLY A 211 9.79 8.90 -0.46
N LEU A 212 10.47 9.94 -0.95
CA LEU A 212 11.05 9.94 -2.29
C LEU A 212 12.16 8.89 -2.43
N GLU A 213 13.08 8.83 -1.47
CA GLU A 213 14.14 7.82 -1.42
C GLU A 213 13.55 6.40 -1.39
N GLN A 214 12.55 6.14 -0.54
CA GLN A 214 11.85 4.86 -0.47
C GLN A 214 11.22 4.47 -1.81
N ALA A 215 10.65 5.44 -2.54
CA ALA A 215 10.04 5.23 -3.85
C ALA A 215 11.08 4.90 -4.94
N VAL A 216 12.26 5.54 -4.91
CA VAL A 216 13.39 5.21 -5.80
C VAL A 216 13.87 3.78 -5.53
N VAL A 217 14.14 3.46 -4.26
CA VAL A 217 14.57 2.12 -3.81
C VAL A 217 13.59 1.05 -4.27
N PHE A 218 12.29 1.26 -4.02
CA PHE A 218 11.25 0.31 -4.42
C PHE A 218 11.19 0.11 -5.94
N SER A 219 11.29 1.19 -6.71
CA SER A 219 11.30 1.14 -8.18
C SER A 219 12.46 0.30 -8.71
N LEU A 220 13.65 0.46 -8.12
CA LEU A 220 14.85 -0.30 -8.50
C LEU A 220 14.75 -1.77 -8.11
N GLY A 221 14.19 -2.08 -6.93
CA GLY A 221 13.93 -3.45 -6.51
C GLY A 221 12.99 -4.20 -7.45
N LYS A 222 12.01 -3.50 -8.04
CA LYS A 222 11.13 -4.04 -9.08
C LYS A 222 11.76 -4.10 -10.48
N GLY A 223 12.88 -3.42 -10.71
CA GLY A 223 13.52 -3.30 -12.03
C GLY A 223 12.89 -2.25 -12.95
N SER A 224 12.14 -1.30 -12.38
CA SER A 224 11.54 -0.18 -13.10
C SER A 224 12.51 1.00 -13.21
N ASP A 225 13.58 0.84 -13.99
CA ASP A 225 14.66 1.82 -14.12
C ASP A 225 14.18 3.20 -14.62
N GLU A 226 13.13 3.23 -15.45
CA GLU A 226 12.52 4.47 -15.93
C GLU A 226 11.89 5.28 -14.79
N ILE A 227 11.16 4.62 -13.89
CA ILE A 227 10.51 5.25 -12.74
C ILE A 227 11.55 5.75 -11.75
N ALA A 228 12.58 4.93 -11.48
CA ALA A 228 13.69 5.34 -10.62
C ALA A 228 14.38 6.60 -11.17
N LYS A 229 14.66 6.66 -12.47
CA LYS A 229 15.27 7.83 -13.13
C LYS A 229 14.43 9.10 -13.03
N ILE A 230 13.11 8.98 -13.05
CA ILE A 230 12.20 10.13 -12.87
C ILE A 230 12.27 10.68 -11.45
N LEU A 231 12.42 9.81 -10.45
CA LEU A 231 12.34 10.15 -9.03
C LEU A 231 13.69 10.46 -8.37
N MET A 232 14.81 10.13 -9.03
CA MET A 232 16.15 10.36 -8.46
C MET A 232 16.36 11.83 -8.10
N PRO A 233 16.86 12.13 -6.88
CA PRO A 233 17.26 13.47 -6.50
C PRO A 233 18.32 14.03 -7.44
N LYS A 234 18.33 15.34 -7.62
CA LYS A 234 19.30 16.02 -8.48
C LYS A 234 20.72 15.82 -7.93
N GLY A 235 21.60 15.24 -8.74
CA GLY A 235 22.99 14.96 -8.37
C GLY A 235 23.23 13.55 -7.83
N SER A 236 22.17 12.80 -7.51
CA SER A 236 22.27 11.38 -7.21
C SER A 236 22.39 10.55 -8.48
N CYS A 237 23.06 9.41 -8.39
CA CYS A 237 23.18 8.45 -9.47
C CYS A 237 22.56 7.09 -9.09
N LEU A 238 22.28 6.27 -10.09
CA LEU A 238 21.72 4.93 -9.91
C LEU A 238 22.54 4.07 -8.92
N LEU A 239 23.86 4.30 -8.88
CA LEU A 239 24.80 3.54 -8.08
C LEU A 239 24.70 3.86 -6.59
N ASP A 240 24.21 5.05 -6.21
CA ASP A 240 23.99 5.42 -4.81
C ASP A 240 22.91 4.54 -4.16
N TYR A 241 21.98 4.02 -4.97
CA TYR A 241 20.87 3.17 -4.53
C TYR A 241 21.07 1.68 -4.83
N ALA A 242 22.23 1.32 -5.36
CA ALA A 242 22.43 0.01 -5.98
C ALA A 242 22.45 -1.15 -4.98
N SER A 243 22.74 -0.91 -3.70
CA SER A 243 22.58 -1.90 -2.61
C SER A 243 21.13 -2.30 -2.36
N SER A 244 20.18 -1.49 -2.81
CA SER A 244 18.74 -1.71 -2.67
C SER A 244 18.05 -2.11 -3.99
N ALA A 245 18.82 -2.13 -5.08
CA ALA A 245 18.35 -2.38 -6.43
C ALA A 245 18.29 -3.89 -6.76
N ASN A 246 17.85 -4.20 -7.99
CA ASN A 246 17.82 -5.57 -8.48
C ASN A 246 19.23 -6.18 -8.63
N MET A 247 19.27 -7.50 -8.85
CA MET A 247 20.51 -8.28 -8.99
C MET A 247 21.46 -7.74 -10.06
N LYS A 248 20.93 -7.27 -11.20
CA LYS A 248 21.75 -6.78 -12.32
C LYS A 248 22.55 -5.54 -11.94
N VAL A 249 21.95 -4.65 -11.13
CA VAL A 249 22.62 -3.44 -10.65
C VAL A 249 23.70 -3.79 -9.63
N MET A 250 23.49 -4.83 -8.80
CA MET A 250 24.52 -5.32 -7.87
C MET A 250 25.71 -5.97 -8.60
N GLU A 251 25.48 -6.71 -9.68
CA GLU A 251 26.55 -7.25 -10.52
C GLU A 251 27.36 -6.12 -11.17
N LEU A 252 26.67 -5.11 -11.72
CA LEU A 252 27.32 -3.94 -12.31
C LEU A 252 28.18 -3.17 -11.29
N LEU A 253 27.72 -3.04 -10.04
CA LEU A 253 28.51 -2.41 -8.97
C LEU A 253 29.85 -3.10 -8.73
N LEU A 254 29.84 -4.44 -8.75
CA LEU A 254 31.03 -5.26 -8.56
C LEU A 254 31.96 -5.14 -9.76
N ASP A 255 31.41 -5.25 -10.98
CA ASP A 255 32.16 -5.13 -12.23
C ASP A 255 32.84 -3.76 -12.38
N CYS A 256 32.15 -2.68 -11.98
CA CYS A 256 32.68 -1.32 -12.04
C CYS A 256 33.62 -0.97 -10.86
N GLY A 257 33.79 -1.87 -9.88
CA GLY A 257 34.65 -1.67 -8.71
C GLY A 257 34.19 -0.57 -7.74
N TYR A 258 32.92 -0.16 -7.83
CA TYR A 258 32.34 0.87 -6.95
C TYR A 258 32.30 0.42 -5.50
N VAL A 259 31.99 -0.87 -5.29
CA VAL A 259 31.98 -1.51 -3.97
C VAL A 259 33.30 -1.24 -3.24
N LYS A 260 34.45 -1.42 -3.89
CA LYS A 260 35.77 -1.21 -3.27
C LYS A 260 36.00 0.23 -2.76
N ARG A 261 35.37 1.22 -3.40
CA ARG A 261 35.58 2.65 -3.08
C ARG A 261 34.74 3.13 -1.91
N ASP A 262 33.64 2.44 -1.61
CA ASP A 262 32.67 2.84 -0.61
C ASP A 262 32.33 1.66 0.33
N GLY A 263 32.82 1.75 1.57
CA GLY A 263 32.61 0.72 2.58
C GLY A 263 31.16 0.56 3.03
N ASP A 264 30.39 1.65 3.06
CA ASP A 264 28.96 1.61 3.44
C ASP A 264 28.15 0.94 2.32
N LEU A 265 28.47 1.25 1.06
CA LEU A 265 27.88 0.58 -0.09
C LEU A 265 28.24 -0.91 -0.12
N ALA A 266 29.49 -1.27 0.22
CA ALA A 266 29.91 -2.66 0.30
C ALA A 266 29.16 -3.45 1.38
N SER A 267 28.97 -2.83 2.54
CA SER A 267 28.17 -3.36 3.65
C SER A 267 26.74 -3.65 3.22
N ALA A 268 26.08 -2.63 2.64
CA ALA A 268 24.69 -2.74 2.21
C ALA A 268 24.51 -3.74 1.05
N THR A 269 25.47 -3.80 0.11
CA THR A 269 25.47 -4.76 -1.00
C THR A 269 25.64 -6.19 -0.47
N PHE A 270 26.53 -6.42 0.50
CA PHE A 270 26.73 -7.74 1.12
C PHE A 270 25.46 -8.26 1.80
N GLU A 271 24.76 -7.42 2.57
CA GLU A 271 23.48 -7.79 3.20
C GLU A 271 22.41 -8.16 2.17
N SER A 272 22.36 -7.41 1.06
CA SER A 272 21.41 -7.69 -0.01
C SER A 272 21.73 -8.99 -0.74
N LEU A 273 22.99 -9.27 -1.06
CA LEU A 273 23.40 -10.53 -1.67
C LEU A 273 23.09 -11.74 -0.76
N ALA A 274 23.24 -11.58 0.56
CA ALA A 274 22.84 -12.60 1.53
C ALA A 274 21.33 -12.86 1.50
N ARG A 275 20.51 -11.79 1.41
CA ARG A 275 19.06 -11.91 1.25
C ARG A 275 18.66 -12.64 -0.04
N PHE A 276 19.41 -12.46 -1.13
CA PHE A 276 19.14 -13.08 -2.44
C PHE A 276 19.81 -14.44 -2.65
N GLY A 277 20.67 -14.90 -1.73
CA GLY A 277 21.31 -16.22 -1.85
C GLY A 277 22.53 -16.24 -2.79
N ARG A 278 23.10 -15.10 -3.17
CA ARG A 278 24.23 -15.01 -4.12
C ARG A 278 25.59 -15.12 -3.44
N LEU A 279 25.90 -16.35 -3.04
CA LEU A 279 27.17 -16.70 -2.38
C LEU A 279 28.40 -16.37 -3.23
N ASP A 280 28.32 -16.54 -4.54
CA ASP A 280 29.36 -16.24 -5.52
C ASP A 280 29.81 -14.77 -5.44
N LEU A 281 28.86 -13.84 -5.42
CA LEU A 281 29.13 -12.41 -5.35
C LEU A 281 29.57 -11.99 -3.95
N MET A 282 29.03 -12.61 -2.89
CA MET A 282 29.48 -12.38 -1.51
C MET A 282 30.96 -12.74 -1.32
N GLN A 283 31.39 -13.87 -1.91
CA GLN A 283 32.79 -14.29 -1.88
C GLN A 283 33.69 -13.28 -2.59
N GLN A 284 33.26 -12.72 -3.73
CA GLN A 284 34.00 -11.67 -4.42
C GLN A 284 34.18 -10.43 -3.56
N ILE A 285 33.14 -9.97 -2.85
CA ILE A 285 33.25 -8.83 -1.92
C ILE A 285 34.28 -9.11 -0.84
N VAL A 286 34.24 -10.28 -0.21
CA VAL A 286 35.20 -10.64 0.86
C VAL A 286 36.64 -10.66 0.34
N LEU A 287 36.86 -11.13 -0.89
CA LEU A 287 38.17 -11.11 -1.53
C LEU A 287 38.67 -9.68 -1.77
N LEU A 288 37.78 -8.73 -2.13
CA LEU A 288 38.15 -7.33 -2.35
C LEU A 288 38.65 -6.62 -1.07
N TYR A 289 38.23 -7.09 0.11
CA TYR A 289 38.59 -6.52 1.42
C TYR A 289 39.57 -7.38 2.22
N SER A 290 40.23 -8.35 1.58
CA SER A 290 41.26 -9.17 2.21
C SER A 290 42.65 -8.52 2.04
N PRO A 291 43.48 -8.41 3.10
CA PRO A 291 43.26 -8.84 4.49
C PRO A 291 42.36 -7.87 5.29
N PRO A 292 41.61 -8.36 6.29
CA PRO A 292 40.68 -7.55 7.07
C PRO A 292 41.44 -6.46 7.83
N CYS A 293 41.25 -5.21 7.43
CA CYS A 293 41.73 -4.04 8.18
C CYS A 293 40.82 -3.80 9.39
N GLN A 294 41.30 -3.06 10.40
CA GLN A 294 40.50 -2.74 11.59
C GLN A 294 39.18 -2.00 11.26
N ASP A 295 39.15 -1.30 10.12
CA ASP A 295 37.97 -0.60 9.57
C ASP A 295 37.34 -1.38 8.40
N SER A 296 37.30 -2.71 8.48
CA SER A 296 36.63 -3.53 7.46
C SER A 296 35.14 -3.17 7.40
N PRO A 297 34.58 -2.88 6.20
CA PRO A 297 33.16 -2.60 6.07
C PRO A 297 32.29 -3.79 6.50
N LEU A 298 32.84 -5.01 6.42
CA LEU A 298 32.18 -6.24 6.84
C LEU A 298 32.24 -6.41 8.36
N SER A 299 31.55 -5.53 9.08
CA SER A 299 31.44 -5.60 10.54
C SER A 299 30.78 -6.90 11.02
N SER A 300 31.04 -7.27 12.27
CA SER A 300 30.35 -8.37 12.96
C SER A 300 28.81 -8.27 12.87
N ARG A 301 28.25 -7.05 12.82
CA ARG A 301 26.81 -6.85 12.64
C ARG A 301 26.33 -7.32 11.27
N ILE A 302 27.05 -6.98 10.20
CA ILE A 302 26.71 -7.34 8.81
C ILE A 302 26.89 -8.84 8.57
N TRP A 303 27.92 -9.43 9.20
CA TRP A 303 28.11 -10.87 9.13
C TRP A 303 26.97 -11.63 9.81
N ARG A 304 26.49 -11.12 10.95
CA ARG A 304 25.32 -11.67 11.65
C ARG A 304 24.05 -11.58 10.82
N THR A 305 23.76 -10.42 10.23
CA THR A 305 22.56 -10.24 9.39
C THR A 305 22.57 -11.18 8.19
N ALA A 306 23.74 -11.45 7.60
CA ALA A 306 23.90 -12.44 6.54
C ALA A 306 23.62 -13.89 7.00
N ILE A 307 24.08 -14.29 8.20
CA ILE A 307 23.78 -15.61 8.79
C ILE A 307 22.27 -15.77 9.02
N GLU A 308 21.63 -14.75 9.59
CA GLU A 308 20.17 -14.75 9.82
C GLU A 308 19.39 -14.84 8.51
N ALA A 309 19.83 -14.11 7.47
CA ALA A 309 19.23 -14.16 6.14
C ALA A 309 19.34 -15.55 5.51
N ALA A 310 20.51 -16.20 5.61
CA ALA A 310 20.73 -17.56 5.12
C ALA A 310 19.80 -18.58 5.82
N CYS A 311 19.65 -18.47 7.14
CA CYS A 311 18.73 -19.32 7.90
C CYS A 311 17.25 -19.08 7.54
N LYS A 312 16.86 -17.82 7.42
CA LYS A 312 15.47 -17.41 7.12
C LYS A 312 15.02 -17.81 5.71
N ASN A 313 15.94 -17.95 4.76
CA ASN A 313 15.63 -18.22 3.35
C ASN A 313 16.08 -19.60 2.85
N GLY A 314 16.68 -20.45 3.71
CA GLY A 314 17.02 -21.82 3.33
C GLY A 314 18.34 -21.96 2.56
N TYR A 315 19.29 -21.04 2.73
CA TYR A 315 20.57 -21.07 2.01
C TYR A 315 21.67 -21.84 2.79
N LEU A 316 21.55 -23.18 2.84
CA LEU A 316 22.47 -24.04 3.60
C LEU A 316 23.96 -23.88 3.19
N THR A 317 24.26 -23.85 1.89
CA THR A 317 25.64 -23.68 1.39
C THR A 317 26.25 -22.34 1.80
N MET A 318 25.45 -21.28 1.77
CA MET A 318 25.85 -19.95 2.22
C MET A 318 26.08 -19.93 3.73
N LEU A 319 25.20 -20.56 4.51
CA LEU A 319 25.33 -20.66 5.96
C LEU A 319 26.63 -21.37 6.37
N ARG A 320 26.95 -22.49 5.71
CA ARG A 320 28.22 -23.22 5.93
C ARG A 320 29.42 -22.32 5.69
N TRP A 321 29.46 -21.68 4.53
CA TRP A 321 30.55 -20.76 4.17
C TRP A 321 30.68 -19.59 5.16
N LEU A 322 29.55 -18.98 5.56
CA LEU A 322 29.55 -17.86 6.52
C LEU A 322 30.11 -18.25 7.89
N LEU A 323 29.83 -19.47 8.38
CA LEU A 323 30.28 -19.97 9.69
C LEU A 323 31.72 -20.52 9.68
N GLU A 324 32.20 -21.00 8.53
CA GLU A 324 33.57 -21.50 8.36
C GLU A 324 34.58 -20.36 8.12
N HIS A 325 34.13 -19.21 7.63
CA HIS A 325 34.97 -18.05 7.39
C HIS A 325 35.60 -17.51 8.70
N PRO A 326 36.84 -16.98 8.68
CA PRO A 326 37.49 -16.44 9.88
C PRO A 326 36.64 -15.44 10.67
N LEU A 327 35.93 -14.54 9.99
CA LEU A 327 34.99 -13.58 10.60
C LEU A 327 33.73 -14.25 11.18
N GLY A 328 33.34 -15.41 10.65
CA GLY A 328 32.23 -16.21 11.15
C GLY A 328 32.58 -17.10 12.34
N ARG A 329 33.87 -17.38 12.58
CA ARG A 329 34.30 -18.21 13.71
C ARG A 329 34.05 -17.56 15.06
N GLU A 330 34.11 -16.24 15.14
CA GLU A 330 33.68 -15.49 16.34
C GLU A 330 32.18 -15.66 16.59
N HIS A 331 31.36 -15.56 15.55
CA HIS A 331 29.92 -15.82 15.65
C HIS A 331 29.62 -17.28 15.98
N ARG A 332 30.41 -18.22 15.47
CA ARG A 332 30.32 -19.64 15.85
C ARG A 332 30.65 -19.83 17.33
N ALA A 333 31.64 -19.15 17.88
CA ALA A 333 31.93 -19.14 19.31
C ALA A 333 30.81 -18.50 20.14
N ASP A 334 30.19 -17.42 19.65
CA ASP A 334 29.02 -16.80 20.27
C ASP A 334 27.79 -17.74 20.26
N LEU A 335 27.58 -18.46 19.16
CA LEU A 335 26.57 -19.51 19.02
C LEU A 335 26.82 -20.68 19.97
N ARG A 336 28.09 -20.97 20.28
CA ARG A 336 28.52 -21.99 21.25
C ARG A 336 28.31 -21.56 22.71
N LEU A 337 28.54 -20.29 23.04
CA LEU A 337 28.57 -19.81 24.43
C LEU A 337 27.21 -19.34 24.97
N HIS A 338 26.35 -18.82 24.11
CA HIS A 338 25.08 -18.21 24.52
C HIS A 338 23.94 -18.84 23.76
N ARG A 339 22.94 -19.35 24.48
CA ARG A 339 21.58 -19.74 24.02
C ARG A 339 21.09 -18.87 22.85
N ARG A 340 21.56 -19.07 21.62
CA ARG A 340 21.25 -18.27 20.42
C ARG A 340 21.09 -19.16 19.19
N SER A 341 21.53 -20.41 19.28
CA SER A 341 21.12 -21.50 18.38
C SER A 341 19.60 -21.56 18.23
N TYR A 342 18.84 -21.32 19.32
CA TYR A 342 17.38 -21.27 19.28
C TYR A 342 16.83 -20.19 18.32
N ILE A 343 17.53 -19.05 18.15
CA ILE A 343 17.08 -17.96 17.26
C ILE A 343 17.20 -18.42 15.81
N LEU A 344 18.32 -19.04 15.43
CA LEU A 344 18.53 -19.56 14.08
C LEU A 344 17.57 -20.73 13.77
N VAL A 345 17.39 -21.65 14.72
CA VAL A 345 16.43 -22.76 14.59
C VAL A 345 14.99 -22.23 14.47
N HIS A 346 14.63 -21.19 15.24
CA HIS A 346 13.31 -20.56 15.14
C HIS A 346 13.10 -19.85 13.78
N LEU A 347 14.12 -19.15 13.27
CA LEU A 347 14.06 -18.49 11.97
C LEU A 347 13.93 -19.51 10.82
N ALA A 348 14.67 -20.61 10.87
CA ALA A 348 14.59 -21.69 9.89
C ALA A 348 13.24 -22.45 9.99
N GLY A 349 12.78 -22.73 11.21
CA GLY A 349 11.52 -23.43 11.47
C GLY A 349 10.29 -22.66 11.02
N ARG A 350 10.29 -21.33 11.08
CA ARG A 350 9.21 -20.46 10.57
C ARG A 350 8.95 -20.63 9.06
N LYS A 351 9.93 -21.10 8.29
CA LYS A 351 9.81 -21.38 6.86
C LYS A 351 10.05 -22.86 6.51
N SER A 352 10.04 -23.74 7.51
CA SER A 352 10.21 -25.20 7.35
C SER A 352 11.52 -25.63 6.68
N HIS A 353 12.62 -24.91 6.94
CA HIS A 353 13.97 -25.28 6.44
C HIS A 353 14.64 -26.32 7.36
N VAL A 354 14.20 -27.58 7.25
CA VAL A 354 14.61 -28.69 8.13
C VAL A 354 16.10 -29.01 8.01
N ASP A 355 16.68 -28.85 6.83
CA ASP A 355 18.11 -29.04 6.55
C ASP A 355 19.00 -28.08 7.34
N ILE A 356 18.59 -26.81 7.44
CA ILE A 356 19.27 -25.80 8.27
C ILE A 356 19.08 -26.09 9.75
N MET A 357 17.88 -26.50 10.17
CA MET A 357 17.63 -26.86 11.57
C MET A 357 18.51 -28.02 12.00
N GLN A 358 18.60 -29.07 11.17
CA GLN A 358 19.48 -30.22 11.42
C GLN A 358 20.94 -29.79 11.47
N TYR A 359 21.40 -28.98 10.50
CA TYR A 359 22.78 -28.51 10.47
C TYR A 359 23.15 -27.68 11.71
N VAL A 360 22.27 -26.77 12.15
CA VAL A 360 22.49 -25.96 13.37
C VAL A 360 22.43 -26.83 14.63
N TYR A 361 21.57 -27.86 14.65
CA TYR A 361 21.52 -28.83 15.74
C TYR A 361 22.80 -29.64 15.82
N ASP A 362 23.27 -30.21 14.71
CA ASP A 362 24.51 -30.99 14.61
C ASP A 362 25.72 -30.14 15.03
N LEU A 363 25.75 -28.86 14.64
CA LEU A 363 26.75 -27.88 15.06
C LEU A 363 26.79 -27.66 16.57
N SER A 364 25.64 -27.77 17.25
CA SER A 364 25.53 -27.62 18.70
C SER A 364 25.81 -28.95 19.43
N ALA A 365 25.40 -30.08 18.86
CA ALA A 365 25.52 -31.41 19.46
C ALA A 365 26.93 -32.02 19.31
N ALA A 366 27.66 -31.68 18.24
CA ALA A 366 29.05 -32.11 18.06
C ALA A 366 30.00 -31.61 19.16
N ASP A 367 29.61 -30.58 19.92
CA ASP A 367 30.42 -30.00 20.99
C ASP A 367 30.09 -30.59 22.39
N ASP A 368 28.91 -31.19 22.64
CA ASP A 368 28.57 -31.95 23.88
C ASP A 368 29.43 -33.20 24.06
N VAL A 369 30.05 -33.69 22.97
CA VAL A 369 30.96 -34.85 23.00
C VAL A 369 32.40 -34.41 23.29
N SER A 370 32.73 -33.12 23.13
CA SER A 370 34.09 -32.58 23.28
C SER A 370 34.39 -31.98 24.65
N ASP A 371 33.37 -31.47 25.34
CA ASP A 371 33.47 -31.05 26.74
C ASP A 371 32.86 -32.16 27.60
N GLY A 372 33.69 -32.85 28.38
CA GLY A 372 33.32 -33.99 29.24
C GLY A 372 32.40 -33.66 30.41
N HIS A 373 31.44 -32.76 30.23
CA HIS A 373 30.31 -32.57 31.11
C HIS A 373 29.05 -32.99 30.37
N VAL A 374 28.53 -34.17 30.74
CA VAL A 374 27.18 -34.60 30.40
C VAL A 374 26.21 -33.51 30.87
N VAL A 375 25.82 -32.62 29.96
CA VAL A 375 24.59 -31.85 30.11
C VAL A 375 23.52 -32.70 29.47
N ASP A 376 22.72 -33.31 30.34
CA ASP A 376 21.52 -34.04 29.99
C ASP A 376 20.61 -33.11 29.17
N ILE A 377 20.65 -33.19 27.83
CA ILE A 377 19.57 -32.67 27.00
C ILE A 377 18.41 -33.64 27.23
N GLN A 378 17.65 -33.38 28.30
CA GLN A 378 16.29 -33.85 28.37
C GLN A 378 15.58 -33.30 27.13
N VAL A 379 15.37 -34.20 26.16
CA VAL A 379 14.27 -34.10 25.23
C VAL A 379 13.02 -34.06 26.10
N VAL A 380 12.64 -32.85 26.52
CA VAL A 380 11.29 -32.63 27.00
C VAL A 380 10.43 -32.82 25.75
N GLY A 381 9.91 -34.04 25.61
CA GLY A 381 8.69 -34.31 24.87
C GLY A 381 7.58 -33.46 25.50
N ARG A 382 7.57 -32.17 25.17
CA ARG A 382 6.40 -31.33 25.28
C ARG A 382 5.68 -31.54 23.97
N GLU A 383 4.75 -32.49 23.99
CA GLU A 383 3.51 -32.34 23.23
C GLU A 383 3.11 -30.87 23.34
N TYR A 384 3.20 -30.14 22.24
CA TYR A 384 2.49 -28.87 22.11
C TYR A 384 1.01 -29.23 21.97
N SER A 385 0.41 -29.55 23.10
CA SER A 385 -1.02 -29.48 23.28
C SER A 385 -1.42 -28.03 23.02
N PHE A 386 -2.14 -27.92 21.92
CA PHE A 386 -3.08 -26.87 21.56
C PHE A 386 -3.54 -26.03 22.77
N PHE A 387 -3.45 -24.71 22.61
CA PHE A 387 -3.99 -23.71 23.54
C PHE A 387 -5.42 -24.06 23.94
N ASP A 388 -5.67 -24.31 25.23
CA ASP A 388 -6.96 -24.01 25.86
C ASP A 388 -6.83 -23.94 27.39
N GLY A 389 -7.53 -22.97 28.00
CA GLY A 389 -7.80 -22.93 29.44
C GLY A 389 -6.93 -21.97 30.27
N LEU A 390 -7.16 -20.66 30.23
CA LEU A 390 -7.97 -19.91 31.21
C LEU A 390 -7.52 -20.04 32.68
N LEU A 391 -6.96 -18.93 33.17
CA LEU A 391 -6.82 -18.54 34.58
C LEU A 391 -8.19 -18.57 35.31
N PRO A 392 -8.28 -19.04 36.57
CA PRO A 392 -9.49 -18.89 37.38
C PRO A 392 -9.41 -17.73 38.38
N GLY A 393 -10.49 -16.91 38.37
CA GLY A 393 -11.08 -16.19 39.51
C GLY A 393 -10.45 -14.85 39.92
N SER A 394 -11.16 -13.73 40.12
CA SER A 394 -12.60 -13.50 40.25
C SER A 394 -12.89 -11.99 40.17
N LEU A 395 -13.97 -11.61 39.46
CA LEU A 395 -15.13 -10.83 39.94
C LEU A 395 -15.88 -10.16 38.78
N GLY A 396 -17.20 -10.41 38.70
CA GLY A 396 -18.14 -9.41 38.17
C GLY A 396 -19.02 -9.79 36.98
N LEU A 397 -19.99 -10.68 37.23
CA LEU A 397 -21.41 -10.56 36.82
C LEU A 397 -21.79 -10.36 35.34
N GLY A 398 -22.54 -11.33 34.82
CA GLY A 398 -23.83 -11.04 34.16
C GLY A 398 -24.07 -11.63 32.77
N HIS A 399 -24.81 -12.77 32.72
CA HIS A 399 -25.88 -13.12 31.77
C HIS A 399 -25.59 -13.12 30.25
N CYS A 400 -26.09 -13.99 29.37
CA CYS A 400 -26.94 -15.19 29.36
C CYS A 400 -26.86 -15.75 27.91
N HIS A 401 -27.07 -17.07 27.75
CA HIS A 401 -27.70 -17.86 26.64
C HIS A 401 -27.81 -17.30 25.20
N CYS A 402 -27.81 -18.05 24.10
CA CYS A 402 -27.80 -19.48 23.71
C CYS A 402 -27.79 -19.47 22.15
N GLY A 403 -27.41 -20.56 21.47
CA GLY A 403 -27.81 -20.76 20.05
C GLY A 403 -26.88 -21.58 19.15
N ASP A 404 -26.89 -22.90 19.35
CA ASP A 404 -27.01 -24.01 18.39
C ASP A 404 -26.21 -24.19 17.06
N ILE A 405 -25.43 -25.31 17.01
CA ILE A 405 -25.43 -26.52 16.09
C ILE A 405 -25.24 -26.28 14.53
N PRO A 406 -24.78 -27.24 13.66
CA PRO A 406 -23.46 -27.93 13.48
C PRO A 406 -23.01 -28.17 11.99
N ALA A 407 -21.85 -28.84 11.83
CA ALA A 407 -21.44 -29.93 10.89
C ALA A 407 -21.81 -29.98 9.37
N ALA A 408 -20.76 -30.18 8.53
CA ALA A 408 -20.67 -31.10 7.36
C ALA A 408 -19.19 -31.14 6.89
N GLN A 409 -18.41 -32.22 7.06
CA GLN A 409 -18.17 -33.36 6.14
C GLN A 409 -18.10 -33.02 4.63
N TYR A 410 -17.00 -33.38 3.94
CA TYR A 410 -16.92 -34.34 2.80
C TYR A 410 -15.50 -34.40 2.16
N PHE A 411 -14.96 -35.63 2.05
CA PHE A 411 -14.12 -36.24 0.97
C PHE A 411 -12.73 -35.63 0.66
N GLU A 412 -11.64 -36.36 0.37
CA GLU A 412 -11.49 -37.55 -0.48
C GLU A 412 -10.13 -38.28 -0.24
N ALA A 413 -10.09 -39.58 -0.52
CA ALA A 413 -8.96 -40.49 -0.37
C ALA A 413 -8.22 -40.74 -1.72
N PHE A 414 -6.92 -41.02 -1.65
CA PHE A 414 -6.09 -41.47 -2.78
C PHE A 414 -5.87 -43.00 -2.73
N PRO A 415 -5.80 -43.72 -3.88
CA PRO A 415 -5.55 -45.15 -3.92
C PRO A 415 -4.04 -45.48 -4.01
N ARG A 416 -3.66 -46.67 -3.53
CA ARG A 416 -2.43 -47.38 -3.90
C ARG A 416 -2.84 -48.69 -4.55
N ASP A 417 -2.40 -48.89 -5.78
CA ASP A 417 -2.35 -50.18 -6.45
C ASP A 417 -0.91 -50.72 -6.30
N ASP A 418 -0.78 -51.96 -5.85
CA ASP A 418 0.38 -52.82 -5.99
C ASP A 418 -0.10 -54.10 -6.68
N ASP A 419 0.45 -54.39 -7.86
CA ASP A 419 0.74 -55.72 -8.39
C ASP A 419 1.96 -55.62 -9.32
#